data_AF-A0A956P0K3-F1
#
_entry.id   AF-A0A956P0K3-F1
#
_cell.length_a   1.000
_cell.length_b   1.000
_cell.length_c   1.000
_cell.angle_alpha   90.00
_cell.angle_beta   90.00
_cell.angle_gamma   90.00
#
_symmetry.space_group_name_H-M   'P 1'
#
loop_
_entity.id
_entity.type
_entity.pdbx_description
1 polymer ?
#
loop_
_entity_poly.entity_id
_entity_poly.type
_entity_poly.pdbx_seq_one_letter_code
_entity_poly.pdbx_strand_id
1 'polypeptide(L)'
;MEKLKLNKEIGKPVTPQGYKLSETKKYVIDLGKELNEQTAILEAVRTMGLEAMNDWWDWLKVNNFSTDMPNPTNDFVEKFYGVKFLWKTDLSQGLVVKDEHDDDYYILMECSRENKGFKYTQIVLTLGGCM
;
A
#
# COMPACT_ATOMS: atom_id res chain seq x y z
N MET A 1 7.61 -11.95 -11.30
CA MET A 1 6.91 -11.41 -10.11
C MET A 1 7.88 -11.47 -8.95
N GLU A 2 8.03 -10.37 -8.21
CA GLU A 2 8.96 -10.25 -7.08
C GLU A 2 8.19 -10.43 -5.77
N LYS A 3 8.60 -11.38 -4.94
CA LYS A 3 7.96 -11.61 -3.63
C LYS A 3 8.39 -10.54 -2.64
N LEU A 4 7.41 -9.88 -2.03
CA LEU A 4 7.62 -8.90 -0.97
C LEU A 4 7.29 -9.53 0.39
N LYS A 5 8.26 -9.52 1.31
CA LYS A 5 7.98 -9.56 2.74
C LYS A 5 7.85 -8.12 3.20
N LEU A 6 6.65 -7.71 3.59
CA LEU A 6 6.38 -6.33 3.96
C LEU A 6 7.18 -5.98 5.22
N ASN A 7 7.66 -4.74 5.28
CA ASN A 7 8.24 -4.19 6.51
C ASN A 7 9.45 -4.96 7.10
N LYS A 8 10.09 -5.85 6.32
CA LYS A 8 11.20 -6.72 6.75
C LYS A 8 12.37 -5.96 7.41
N GLU A 9 12.57 -4.71 7.00
CA GLU A 9 13.67 -3.87 7.43
C GLU A 9 13.24 -2.83 8.49
N ILE A 10 12.06 -2.98 9.11
CA ILE A 10 11.63 -2.13 10.22
C ILE A 10 12.75 -2.07 11.29
N GLY A 11 13.07 -0.85 11.73
CA GLY A 11 14.09 -0.60 12.74
C GLY A 11 15.54 -0.62 12.23
N LYS A 12 15.78 -0.94 10.95
CA LYS A 12 17.14 -0.85 10.37
C LYS A 12 17.42 0.56 9.82
N PRO A 13 18.68 1.01 9.81
CA PRO A 13 19.06 2.26 9.17
C PRO A 13 18.79 2.14 7.67
N VAL A 14 17.83 2.93 7.17
CA VAL A 14 17.50 2.97 5.75
C VAL A 14 18.43 3.98 5.07
N THR A 15 19.07 3.61 3.97
CA THR A 15 19.77 4.59 3.12
C THR A 15 18.77 5.64 2.65
N PRO A 16 19.08 6.95 2.73
CA PRO A 16 18.15 8.04 2.39
C PRO A 16 17.95 8.15 0.88
N GLN A 17 17.28 7.16 0.31
CA GLN A 17 16.79 7.13 -1.06
C GLN A 17 15.26 7.08 -0.96
N GLY A 18 14.56 7.77 -1.87
CA GLY A 18 13.13 8.07 -1.77
C GLY A 18 12.23 6.86 -1.50
N TYR A 19 11.59 6.34 -2.52
CA TYR A 19 10.78 5.13 -2.39
C TYR A 19 11.58 3.89 -2.79
N LYS A 20 11.30 2.75 -2.15
CA LYS A 20 11.94 1.46 -2.45
C LYS A 20 11.22 0.73 -3.58
N LEU A 21 9.90 0.86 -3.67
CA LEU A 21 9.11 0.12 -4.66
C LEU A 21 9.04 0.84 -6.00
N SER A 22 9.04 0.06 -7.08
CA SER A 22 8.98 0.54 -8.47
C SER A 22 7.64 0.18 -9.11
N GLU A 23 7.05 1.10 -9.85
CA GLU A 23 5.77 0.88 -10.53
C GLU A 23 5.81 -0.15 -11.65
N THR A 24 6.96 -0.33 -12.29
CA THR A 24 7.14 -1.26 -13.42
C THR A 24 7.37 -2.71 -12.98
N LYS A 25 7.41 -2.96 -11.67
CA LYS A 25 7.60 -4.30 -11.10
C LYS A 25 6.26 -4.87 -10.65
N LYS A 26 6.06 -6.14 -10.98
CA LYS A 26 4.93 -6.94 -10.49
C LYS A 26 5.31 -7.59 -9.16
N TYR A 27 4.67 -7.13 -8.09
CA TYR A 27 4.91 -7.64 -6.74
C TYR A 27 3.82 -8.62 -6.29
N VAL A 28 4.22 -9.54 -5.41
CA VAL A 28 3.31 -10.51 -4.78
C VAL A 28 3.62 -10.56 -3.28
N ILE A 29 2.60 -10.60 -2.44
CA ILE A 29 2.68 -10.73 -0.98
C ILE A 29 2.07 -12.07 -0.52
N ASP A 30 2.32 -12.44 0.73
CA ASP A 30 1.61 -13.53 1.41
C ASP A 30 0.76 -12.91 2.50
N LEU A 31 -0.44 -12.45 2.16
CA LEU A 31 -1.31 -11.72 3.06
C LEU A 31 -1.65 -12.54 4.30
N GLY A 32 -1.80 -13.86 4.17
CA GLY A 32 -2.00 -14.75 5.31
C GLY A 32 -0.89 -14.61 6.36
N LYS A 33 0.36 -14.44 5.94
CA LYS A 33 1.50 -14.18 6.85
C LYS A 33 1.64 -12.71 7.26
N GLU A 34 1.12 -11.77 6.48
CA GLU A 34 1.20 -10.33 6.77
C GLU A 34 0.02 -9.82 7.61
N LEU A 35 -1.10 -10.55 7.68
CA LEU A 35 -2.40 -10.05 8.16
C LEU A 35 -2.33 -9.46 9.57
N ASN A 36 -1.66 -10.15 10.50
CA ASN A 36 -1.55 -9.68 11.89
C ASN A 36 -0.75 -8.38 11.99
N GLU A 37 0.40 -8.32 11.30
CA GLU A 37 1.26 -7.13 11.29
C GLU A 37 0.55 -5.95 10.61
N GLN A 38 -0.11 -6.20 9.48
CA GLN A 38 -0.84 -5.16 8.73
C GLN A 38 -2.07 -4.65 9.49
N THR A 39 -2.78 -5.53 10.20
CA THR A 39 -3.90 -5.13 11.06
C THR A 39 -3.43 -4.19 12.17
N ALA A 40 -2.35 -4.56 12.89
CA ALA A 40 -1.78 -3.71 13.94
C ALA A 40 -1.28 -2.36 13.41
N ILE A 41 -0.66 -2.35 12.23
CA ILE A 41 -0.21 -1.10 11.59
C ILE A 41 -1.40 -0.21 11.22
N LEU A 42 -2.45 -0.76 10.61
CA LEU A 42 -3.65 0.00 10.26
C LEU A 42 -4.35 0.57 11.50
N GLU A 43 -4.45 -0.19 12.58
CA GLU A 43 -4.99 0.28 13.87
C GLU A 43 -4.15 1.43 14.44
N ALA A 44 -2.82 1.31 14.42
CA ALA A 44 -1.92 2.35 14.87
C ALA A 44 -2.06 3.63 14.01
N VAL A 45 -2.12 3.47 12.69
CA VAL A 45 -2.33 4.59 11.74
C VAL A 45 -3.66 5.30 11.99
N ARG A 46 -4.74 4.55 12.22
CA ARG A 46 -6.06 5.12 12.56
C ARG A 46 -6.03 5.87 13.89
N THR A 47 -5.33 5.35 14.88
CA THR A 47 -5.27 5.92 16.23
C THR A 47 -4.39 7.16 16.28
N MET A 48 -3.21 7.11 15.67
CA MET A 48 -2.22 8.20 15.72
C MET A 48 -2.48 9.28 14.68
N GLY A 49 -3.18 8.95 13.60
CA GLY A 49 -3.31 9.79 12.43
C GLY A 49 -2.02 9.78 11.60
N LEU A 50 -2.16 9.49 10.30
CA LEU A 50 -1.07 9.54 9.33
C LEU A 50 -1.50 10.41 8.15
N GLU A 51 -0.76 11.49 7.89
CA GLU A 51 -1.09 12.45 6.84
C GLU A 51 -1.10 11.82 5.44
N ALA A 52 -0.22 10.85 5.18
CA ALA A 52 -0.21 10.07 3.94
C ALA A 52 -1.53 9.34 3.65
N MET A 53 -2.40 9.11 4.64
CA MET A 53 -3.72 8.55 4.39
C MET A 53 -4.60 9.47 3.54
N ASN A 54 -4.33 10.78 3.51
CA ASN A 54 -5.04 11.70 2.63
C ASN A 54 -4.80 11.37 1.15
N ASP A 55 -3.60 10.90 0.78
CA ASP A 55 -3.31 10.48 -0.60
C ASP A 55 -4.21 9.31 -1.02
N TRP A 56 -4.47 8.38 -0.11
CA TRP A 56 -5.40 7.26 -0.32
C TRP A 56 -6.85 7.76 -0.48
N TRP A 57 -7.30 8.65 0.41
CA TRP A 57 -8.67 9.18 0.36
C TRP A 57 -8.92 10.03 -0.89
N ASP A 58 -7.96 10.85 -1.28
CA ASP A 58 -8.01 11.64 -2.50
C ASP A 58 -8.03 10.74 -3.74
N TRP A 59 -7.20 9.68 -3.75
CA TRP A 59 -7.22 8.71 -4.84
C TRP A 59 -8.58 8.01 -4.98
N LEU A 60 -9.18 7.57 -3.86
CA LEU A 60 -10.53 6.98 -3.89
C LEU A 60 -11.55 7.97 -4.48
N LYS A 61 -11.53 9.22 -4.02
CA LYS A 61 -12.46 10.27 -4.45
C LYS A 61 -12.31 10.59 -5.94
N VAL A 62 -11.08 10.73 -6.44
CA VAL A 62 -10.80 11.01 -7.86
C VAL A 62 -11.31 9.89 -8.76
N ASN A 63 -11.31 8.65 -8.27
CA ASN A 63 -11.75 7.47 -9.02
C ASN A 63 -13.20 7.05 -8.71
N ASN A 64 -13.99 7.90 -8.03
CA ASN A 64 -15.39 7.64 -7.65
C ASN A 64 -15.61 6.38 -6.80
N PHE A 65 -14.63 5.98 -6.00
CA PHE A 65 -14.81 4.97 -4.97
C PHE A 65 -15.28 5.61 -3.66
N SER A 66 -15.96 4.82 -2.82
CA SER A 66 -16.45 5.30 -1.54
C SER A 66 -15.29 5.52 -0.57
N THR A 67 -15.24 6.67 0.09
CA THR A 67 -14.27 6.95 1.17
C THR A 67 -14.70 6.34 2.50
N ASP A 68 -16.00 6.14 2.70
CA ASP A 68 -16.55 5.58 3.94
C ASP A 68 -16.46 4.05 3.94
N MET A 69 -16.65 3.44 2.77
CA MET A 69 -16.56 2.00 2.54
C MET A 69 -15.74 1.75 1.28
N PRO A 70 -14.39 1.83 1.35
CA PRO A 70 -13.51 1.66 0.20
C PRO A 70 -13.79 0.39 -0.58
N ASN A 71 -14.02 0.56 -1.88
CA ASN A 71 -14.53 -0.48 -2.75
C ASN A 71 -13.85 -0.50 -4.14
N PRO A 72 -12.51 -0.40 -4.25
CA PRO A 72 -11.81 -0.61 -5.50
C PRO A 72 -12.04 -2.03 -6.02
N THR A 73 -12.13 -2.20 -7.34
CA THR A 73 -12.37 -3.50 -7.97
C THR A 73 -11.12 -4.06 -8.64
N ASN A 74 -11.01 -5.39 -8.71
CA ASN A 74 -9.93 -6.11 -9.37
C ASN A 74 -9.74 -5.64 -10.83
N ASP A 75 -10.82 -5.58 -11.61
CA ASP A 75 -10.79 -5.11 -13.01
C ASP A 75 -10.24 -3.68 -13.14
N PHE A 76 -10.55 -2.81 -12.17
CA PHE A 76 -10.08 -1.44 -12.21
C PHE A 76 -8.59 -1.35 -11.89
N VAL A 77 -8.13 -2.05 -10.85
CA VAL A 77 -6.75 -1.93 -10.35
C VAL A 77 -5.76 -2.74 -11.17
N GLU A 78 -6.19 -3.81 -11.86
CA GLU A 78 -5.34 -4.65 -12.69
C GLU A 78 -4.53 -3.85 -13.73
N LYS A 79 -5.13 -2.82 -14.34
CA LYS A 79 -4.47 -1.98 -15.35
C LYS A 79 -3.25 -1.19 -14.83
N PHE A 80 -3.07 -1.13 -13.51
CA PHE A 80 -1.92 -0.49 -12.86
C PHE A 80 -0.84 -1.51 -12.46
N TYR A 81 -1.16 -2.80 -12.41
CA TYR A 81 -0.30 -3.84 -11.85
C TYR A 81 1.00 -4.04 -12.65
N GLY A 82 2.11 -3.54 -12.11
CA GLY A 82 3.42 -3.55 -12.77
C GLY A 82 3.51 -2.61 -13.98
N VAL A 83 2.64 -1.60 -14.03
CA VAL A 83 2.59 -0.62 -15.14
C VAL A 83 2.88 0.79 -14.65
N LYS A 84 2.12 1.28 -13.66
CA LYS A 84 2.24 2.64 -13.12
C LYS A 84 1.69 2.71 -11.70
N PHE A 85 2.12 3.70 -10.92
CA PHE A 85 1.53 3.96 -9.60
C PHE A 85 0.04 4.37 -9.69
N LEU A 86 -0.70 4.06 -8.62
CA LEU A 86 -2.05 4.58 -8.39
C LEU A 86 -1.98 6.08 -8.07
N TRP A 87 -1.04 6.46 -7.20
CA TRP A 87 -0.63 7.83 -6.91
C TRP A 87 0.84 7.86 -6.49
N LYS A 88 1.46 9.04 -6.55
CA LYS A 88 2.79 9.30 -6.02
C LYS A 88 2.90 10.76 -5.60
N THR A 89 3.21 10.98 -4.33
CA THR A 89 3.39 12.29 -3.70
C THR A 89 4.71 12.32 -2.94
N ASP A 90 4.98 13.42 -2.23
CA ASP A 90 6.12 13.51 -1.32
C ASP A 90 5.93 12.67 -0.05
N LEU A 91 4.68 12.33 0.31
CA LEU A 91 4.34 11.57 1.52
C LEU A 91 4.15 10.09 1.27
N SER A 92 3.52 9.69 0.17
CA SER A 92 3.34 8.28 -0.14
C SER A 92 3.27 7.97 -1.63
N GLN A 93 3.41 6.68 -1.94
CA GLN A 93 3.04 6.14 -3.23
C GLN A 93 2.14 4.92 -3.07
N GLY A 94 1.14 4.81 -3.93
CA GLY A 94 0.20 3.70 -3.99
C GLY A 94 0.51 2.82 -5.18
N LEU A 95 0.54 1.51 -4.97
CA LEU A 95 0.74 0.52 -6.02
C LEU A 95 -0.14 -0.71 -5.80
N VAL A 96 -0.35 -1.44 -6.88
CA VAL A 96 -1.12 -2.69 -6.88
C VAL A 96 -0.18 -3.86 -6.67
N VAL A 97 -0.56 -4.78 -5.80
CA VAL A 97 0.12 -6.05 -5.55
C VAL A 97 -0.90 -7.20 -5.64
N LYS A 98 -0.43 -8.43 -5.77
CA LYS A 98 -1.25 -9.65 -5.67
C LYS A 98 -0.93 -10.44 -4.41
N ASP A 99 -1.86 -11.25 -3.93
CA ASP A 99 -1.51 -12.36 -3.03
C ASP A 99 -0.86 -13.51 -3.82
N GLU A 100 -0.06 -14.34 -3.17
CA GLU A 100 0.55 -15.51 -3.81
C GLU A 100 -0.38 -16.74 -3.85
N HIS A 101 -1.45 -16.74 -3.06
CA HIS A 101 -2.39 -17.85 -2.88
C HIS A 101 -3.79 -17.57 -3.44
N ASP A 102 -4.09 -16.34 -3.86
CA ASP A 102 -5.34 -15.98 -4.53
C ASP A 102 -5.10 -15.17 -5.82
N ASP A 103 -6.20 -14.91 -6.56
CA ASP A 103 -6.16 -14.12 -7.79
C ASP A 103 -6.46 -12.63 -7.57
N ASP A 104 -6.73 -12.23 -6.33
CA ASP A 104 -7.15 -10.89 -5.96
C ASP A 104 -5.98 -9.89 -5.99
N TYR A 105 -6.35 -8.64 -6.25
CA TYR A 105 -5.45 -7.52 -6.18
C TYR A 105 -5.63 -6.77 -4.86
N TYR A 106 -4.54 -6.19 -4.41
CA TYR A 106 -4.46 -5.44 -3.17
C TYR A 106 -3.78 -4.10 -3.43
N ILE A 107 -4.17 -3.08 -2.68
CA ILE A 107 -3.54 -1.76 -2.74
C ILE A 107 -2.56 -1.64 -1.58
N LEU A 108 -1.28 -1.46 -1.94
CA LEU A 108 -0.19 -1.22 -1.01
C LEU A 108 0.24 0.25 -1.07
N MET A 109 0.27 0.90 0.08
CA MET A 109 0.87 2.21 0.25
C MET A 109 2.27 2.07 0.83
N GLU A 110 3.25 2.71 0.19
CA GLU A 110 4.59 2.90 0.75
C GLU A 110 4.74 4.34 1.24
N CYS A 111 5.02 4.50 2.53
CA CYS A 111 5.26 5.80 3.15
C CYS A 111 6.68 6.29 2.88
N SER A 112 6.84 7.56 2.54
CA SER A 112 8.14 8.19 2.41
C SER A 112 8.77 8.53 3.77
N ARG A 113 10.00 9.04 3.74
CA ARG A 113 10.73 9.56 4.90
C ARG A 113 10.16 10.85 5.48
N GLU A 114 9.35 11.58 4.72
CA GLU A 114 8.79 12.89 5.09
C GLU A 114 7.62 12.73 6.08
N ASN A 115 7.07 11.52 6.22
CA ASN A 115 6.05 11.22 7.22
C ASN A 115 6.58 11.40 8.65
N LYS A 116 5.74 11.99 9.51
CA LYS A 116 5.95 12.00 10.97
C LYS A 116 5.54 10.64 11.54
N GLY A 117 6.52 9.79 11.82
CA GLY A 117 6.26 8.37 12.12
C GLY A 117 6.02 7.55 10.85
N PHE A 118 5.93 6.22 10.97
CA PHE A 118 5.65 5.29 9.86
C PHE A 118 6.55 5.45 8.61
N LYS A 119 7.75 6.01 8.78
CA LYS A 119 8.70 6.22 7.68
C LYS A 119 9.05 4.89 7.01
N TYR A 120 8.99 4.85 5.69
CA TYR A 120 9.28 3.65 4.88
C TYR A 120 8.37 2.45 5.19
N THR A 121 7.27 2.66 5.93
CA THR A 121 6.31 1.59 6.24
C THR A 121 5.49 1.28 5.01
N GLN A 122 5.21 0.00 4.83
CA GLN A 122 4.38 -0.54 3.76
C GLN A 122 3.06 -1.02 4.38
N ILE A 123 1.95 -0.47 3.90
CA ILE A 123 0.62 -0.61 4.49
C ILE A 123 -0.34 -1.13 3.42
N VAL A 124 -0.95 -2.30 3.66
CA VAL A 124 -2.02 -2.84 2.81
C VAL A 124 -3.31 -2.12 3.19
N LEU A 125 -3.88 -1.36 2.26
CA LEU A 125 -5.07 -0.54 2.49
C LEU A 125 -6.38 -1.31 2.30
N THR A 126 -6.33 -2.45 1.62
CA THR A 126 -7.47 -3.29 1.25
C THR A 126 -7.29 -4.70 1.83
N LEU A 127 -7.28 -4.86 3.16
CA LEU A 127 -7.04 -6.17 3.80
C LEU A 127 -8.01 -7.28 3.38
N GLY A 128 -9.20 -6.93 2.89
CA GLY A 128 -10.17 -7.89 2.36
C GLY A 128 -10.09 -8.12 0.86
N GLY A 129 -9.05 -7.64 0.19
CA GLY A 129 -8.93 -7.65 -1.27
C GLY A 129 -9.65 -6.48 -1.94
N CYS A 130 -9.39 -6.30 -3.23
CA CYS A 130 -10.25 -5.51 -4.11
C CYS A 130 -11.44 -6.38 -4.55
N MET A 131 -12.59 -5.75 -4.77
CA MET A 131 -13.85 -6.44 -5.10
C MET A 131 -13.92 -7.00 -6.53
#